data_AF-A0A6P1A5L1-F1
#
_entry.id   AF-A0A6P1A5L1-F1
#
_cell.length_a   1.000
_cell.length_b   1.000
_cell.length_c   1.000
_cell.angle_alpha   90.00
_cell.angle_beta   90.00
_cell.angle_gamma   90.00
#
_symmetry.space_group_name_H-M   'P 1'
#
loop_
_entity.id
_entity.type
_entity.pdbx_description
1 polymer ?
#
loop_
_entity_poly.entity_id
_entity_poly.type
_entity_poly.pdbx_seq_one_letter_code
_entity_poly.pdbx_strand_id
1 'polypeptide(L)'
;MNLVLIAMILALLIPIDEAWQDNDIWQKMLAFASIASKTSIAILVVSVLRDDWTIGVVGVIILSVGNAGLMLLAHIIRRLNEL
;
A
#
# COMPACT_ATOMS: atom_id res chain seq x y z
N MET A 1 10.76 -1.71 22.56
CA MET A 1 10.08 -0.68 21.74
C MET A 1 10.69 -0.48 20.35
N ASN A 2 12.02 -0.54 20.17
CA ASN A 2 12.67 -0.48 18.84
C ASN A 2 12.48 -1.74 17.96
N LEU A 3 12.44 -2.93 18.58
CA LEU A 3 12.35 -4.19 17.84
C LEU A 3 11.06 -4.36 17.01
N VAL A 4 9.93 -3.86 17.52
CA VAL A 4 8.64 -3.90 16.81
C VAL A 4 8.65 -2.97 15.59
N LEU A 5 9.19 -1.76 15.75
CA LEU A 5 9.39 -0.81 14.65
C LEU A 5 10.33 -1.37 13.57
N ILE A 6 11.43 -2.01 13.98
CA ILE A 6 12.38 -2.65 13.07
C ILE A 6 11.73 -3.83 12.33
N ALA A 7 10.92 -4.64 13.00
CA ALA A 7 10.20 -5.74 12.37
C ALA A 7 9.16 -5.26 11.35
N MET A 8 8.46 -4.14 11.63
CA MET A 8 7.52 -3.52 10.69
C MET A 8 8.23 -2.93 9.46
N ILE A 9 9.42 -2.34 9.65
CA ILE A 9 10.26 -1.83 8.55
C ILE A 9 10.77 -2.99 7.67
N LEU A 10 11.22 -4.10 8.27
CA LEU A 10 11.64 -5.30 7.55
C LEU A 10 10.47 -5.96 6.80
N ALA A 11 9.27 -5.98 7.38
CA ALA A 11 8.07 -6.44 6.70
C ALA A 11 7.69 -5.54 5.50
N LEU A 12 8.08 -4.26 5.52
CA LEU A 12 7.90 -3.32 4.42
C LEU A 12 8.89 -3.54 3.27
N LEU A 13 10.04 -4.19 3.51
CA LEU A 13 11.02 -4.51 2.47
C LEU A 13 10.56 -5.66 1.56
N ILE A 14 9.81 -6.63 2.09
CA ILE A 14 9.30 -7.79 1.34
C ILE A 14 8.54 -7.37 0.07
N PRO A 15 7.57 -6.44 0.11
CA PRO A 15 6.86 -6.04 -1.09
C PRO A 15 7.65 -5.05 -1.99
N ILE A 16 8.74 -4.45 -1.50
CA ILE A 16 9.65 -3.63 -2.32
C ILE A 16 10.47 -4.53 -3.25
N ASP A 17 10.89 -5.71 -2.79
CA ASP A 17 11.58 -6.72 -3.59
C ASP A 17 10.66 -7.29 -4.69
N GLU A 18 9.41 -7.63 -4.33
CA GLU A 18 8.39 -8.09 -5.30
C GLU A 18 8.10 -7.02 -6.38
N ALA A 19 8.06 -5.74 -5.98
CA ALA A 19 7.87 -4.63 -6.91
C ALA A 19 9.08 -4.39 -7.85
N TRP A 20 10.25 -4.98 -7.57
CA TRP A 20 11.43 -4.85 -8.45
C TRP A 20 11.50 -5.97 -9.48
N GLN A 21 10.95 -7.16 -9.17
CA GLN A 21 11.19 -8.38 -9.95
C GLN A 21 10.23 -8.58 -11.14
N ASP A 22 9.05 -7.94 -11.14
CA ASP A 22 8.06 -8.18 -12.18
C ASP A 22 8.08 -7.16 -13.33
N ASN A 23 8.17 -7.68 -14.56
CA ASN A 23 8.25 -6.92 -15.81
C ASN A 23 6.85 -6.56 -16.35
N ASP A 24 5.80 -7.07 -15.72
CA ASP A 24 4.41 -6.87 -16.13
C ASP A 24 3.73 -5.77 -15.29
N ILE A 25 3.23 -4.74 -15.96
CA ILE A 25 2.69 -3.50 -15.37
C ILE A 25 1.52 -3.83 -14.42
N TRP A 26 0.76 -4.89 -14.71
CA TRP A 26 -0.34 -5.37 -13.89
C TRP A 26 0.10 -5.97 -12.56
N GLN A 27 1.13 -6.83 -12.56
CA GLN A 27 1.65 -7.41 -11.32
C GLN A 27 2.30 -6.35 -10.45
N LYS A 28 3.01 -5.39 -11.05
CA LYS A 28 3.58 -4.25 -10.34
C LYS A 28 2.49 -3.41 -9.66
N MET A 29 1.38 -3.16 -10.35
CA MET A 29 0.27 -2.39 -9.76
C MET A 29 -0.45 -3.16 -8.65
N LEU A 30 -0.61 -4.48 -8.79
CA LEU A 30 -1.17 -5.35 -7.75
C LEU A 30 -0.26 -5.40 -6.50
N ALA A 31 1.06 -5.41 -6.69
CA ALA A 31 2.01 -5.32 -5.59
C ALA A 31 1.87 -3.98 -4.84
N PHE A 32 1.78 -2.84 -5.55
CA PHE A 32 1.52 -1.54 -4.94
C PHE A 32 0.18 -1.48 -4.19
N ALA A 33 -0.87 -2.05 -4.75
CA ALA A 33 -2.19 -2.15 -4.11
C ALA A 33 -2.13 -2.93 -2.79
N SER A 34 -1.35 -4.02 -2.76
CA SER A 34 -1.12 -4.83 -1.56
C SER A 34 -0.32 -4.07 -0.49
N ILE A 35 0.71 -3.32 -0.89
CA ILE A 35 1.48 -2.44 0.03
C ILE A 35 0.58 -1.38 0.65
N ALA A 36 -0.19 -0.67 -0.18
CA ALA A 36 -1.09 0.38 0.28
C ALA A 36 -2.13 -0.15 1.27
N SER A 37 -2.70 -1.32 0.99
CA SER A 37 -3.69 -1.96 1.86
C SER A 37 -3.08 -2.40 3.20
N LYS A 38 -1.93 -3.08 3.20
CA LYS A 38 -1.24 -3.52 4.42
C LYS A 38 -0.82 -2.33 5.29
N THR A 39 -0.31 -1.27 4.65
CA THR A 39 0.10 -0.04 5.36
C THR A 39 -1.09 0.68 5.97
N SER A 40 -2.21 0.78 5.25
CA SER A 40 -3.42 1.43 5.75
C SER A 40 -4.04 0.69 6.94
N ILE A 41 -4.07 -0.65 6.88
CA ILE A 41 -4.50 -1.48 8.02
C ILE A 41 -3.57 -1.27 9.22
N ALA A 42 -2.26 -1.19 9.01
CA ALA A 42 -1.32 -0.91 10.09
C ALA A 42 -1.58 0.48 10.73
N ILE A 43 -1.87 1.50 9.93
CA ILE A 43 -2.23 2.84 10.41
C ILE A 43 -3.53 2.80 11.24
N LEU A 44 -4.54 2.03 10.81
CA LEU A 44 -5.78 1.86 11.56
C LEU A 44 -5.56 1.15 12.91
N VAL A 45 -4.74 0.10 12.94
CA VAL A 45 -4.38 -0.60 14.18
C VAL A 45 -3.65 0.35 15.14
N VAL A 46 -2.72 1.17 14.64
CA VAL A 46 -1.99 2.16 15.45
C VAL A 46 -2.92 3.26 15.96
N SER A 47 -3.89 3.69 15.17
CA SER A 47 -4.91 4.67 15.58
C SER A 47 -5.73 4.18 16.78
N VAL A 48 -6.21 2.93 16.72
CA VAL A 48 -6.97 2.32 17.84
C VAL A 48 -6.08 2.18 19.08
N LEU A 49 -4.82 1.78 18.92
CA LEU A 49 -3.88 1.62 20.05
C LEU A 49 -3.48 2.94 20.72
N ARG A 50 -3.45 4.05 19.97
CA ARG A 50 -3.10 5.39 20.48
C ARG A 50 -4.32 6.22 20.86
N ASP A 51 -5.53 5.70 20.65
CA ASP A 51 -6.80 6.43 20.81
C ASP A 51 -6.84 7.74 19.99
N ASP A 52 -6.11 7.78 18.87
CA ASP A 52 -6.02 8.94 17.98
C ASP A 52 -6.90 8.73 16.76
N TRP A 53 -8.12 9.28 16.84
CA TRP A 53 -9.12 9.19 15.79
C TRP A 53 -8.68 9.85 14.47
N THR A 54 -7.87 10.91 14.54
CA THR A 54 -7.49 11.67 13.34
C THR A 54 -6.58 10.87 12.43
N ILE A 55 -5.65 10.10 13.00
CA ILE A 55 -4.80 9.15 12.27
C ILE A 55 -5.64 8.02 11.67
N GLY A 56 -6.71 7.59 12.35
CA GLY A 56 -7.64 6.58 11.86
C GLY A 56 -8.34 7.02 10.58
N VAL A 57 -8.84 8.26 10.56
CA VAL A 57 -9.47 8.85 9.36
C VAL A 57 -8.49 8.88 8.19
N VAL A 58 -7.24 9.28 8.41
CA VAL A 58 -6.20 9.25 7.37
C VAL A 58 -5.99 7.82 6.85
N GLY A 59 -5.95 6.82 7.74
CA GLY A 59 -5.86 5.41 7.36
C GLY A 59 -7.01 4.94 6.47
N VAL A 60 -8.26 5.32 6.79
CA VAL A 60 -9.44 4.99 5.96
C VAL A 60 -9.36 5.64 4.58
N ILE A 61 -8.91 6.89 4.50
CA ILE A 61 -8.77 7.61 3.23
C ILE A 61 -7.73 6.91 2.35
N ILE A 62 -6.57 6.56 2.90
CA ILE A 62 -5.52 5.87 2.14
C ILE A 62 -6.00 4.49 1.68
N LEU A 63 -6.71 3.75 2.54
CA LEU A 63 -7.27 2.44 2.20
C LEU A 63 -8.25 2.51 1.03
N SER A 64 -9.13 3.53 1.05
CA SER A 64 -10.22 3.66 0.08
C SER A 64 -9.73 4.26 -1.24
N VAL A 65 -9.03 5.39 -1.17
CA VAL A 65 -8.60 6.16 -2.36
C VAL A 65 -7.38 5.51 -3.02
N GLY A 66 -6.42 5.02 -2.22
CA GLY A 66 -5.17 4.47 -2.74
C GLY A 66 -5.38 3.27 -3.64
N ASN A 67 -6.26 2.33 -3.25
CA ASN A 67 -6.50 1.11 -4.01
C ASN A 67 -7.25 1.37 -5.32
N ALA A 68 -8.27 2.23 -5.27
CA ALA A 68 -9.01 2.63 -6.47
C ALA A 68 -8.13 3.43 -7.45
N GLY A 69 -7.30 4.33 -6.93
CA GLY A 69 -6.37 5.14 -7.72
C GLY A 69 -5.32 4.29 -8.46
N LEU A 70 -4.76 3.28 -7.79
CA LEU A 70 -3.80 2.34 -8.41
C LEU A 70 -4.46 1.51 -9.52
N MET A 71 -5.69 1.02 -9.31
CA MET A 71 -6.44 0.30 -10.35
C MET A 71 -6.75 1.18 -11.57
N LEU A 72 -7.12 2.45 -11.36
CA LEU A 72 -7.34 3.43 -12.43
C LEU A 72 -6.06 3.69 -13.22
N LEU A 73 -4.94 3.87 -12.52
CA LEU A 73 -3.63 4.06 -13.14
C LEU A 73 -3.25 2.84 -14.00
N ALA A 74 -3.57 1.62 -13.57
CA ALA A 74 -3.25 0.41 -14.33
C ALA A 74 -4.03 0.38 -15.63
N HIS A 75 -5.30 0.77 -15.56
CA HIS A 75 -6.15 0.86 -16.72
C HIS A 75 -5.67 1.92 -17.72
N ILE A 76 -5.20 3.09 -17.24
CA ILE A 76 -4.66 4.15 -18.08
C ILE A 76 -3.37 3.71 -18.76
N ILE A 77 -2.42 3.11 -18.02
CA ILE A 77 -1.15 2.65 -18.60
C ILE A 77 -1.40 1.54 -19.63
N ARG A 78 -2.30 0.58 -19.35
CA ARG A 78 -2.69 -0.45 -20.33
C ARG A 78 -3.20 0.18 -21.63
N ARG A 79 -4.09 1.16 -21.52
CA ARG A 79 -4.67 1.86 -22.67
C ARG A 79 -3.64 2.63 -23.49
N LEU A 80 -2.60 3.18 -22.84
CA LEU A 80 -1.51 3.88 -23.52
C LEU A 80 -0.55 2.92 -24.25
N ASN A 81 -0.35 1.71 -23.72
CA ASN A 81 0.53 0.70 -24.33
C ASN A 81 -0.13 -0.05 -25.50
N GLU A 82 -1.47 -0.02 -25.60
CA GLU A 82 -2.23 -0.57 -26.72
C GLU A 82 -2.33 0.39 -27.93
N LEU A 83 -1.88 1.65 -27.79
CA LEU A 83 -1.83 2.69 -28.84
C LEU A 83 -0.44 2.77 -29.48
#